data_AF-A0A2A7MQC8-F1
#
_entry.id   AF-A0A2A7MQC8-F1
#
_cell.length_a   1.000
_cell.length_b   1.000
_cell.length_c   1.000
_cell.angle_alpha   90.00
_cell.angle_beta   90.00
_cell.angle_gamma   90.00
#
_symmetry.space_group_name_H-M   'P 1'
#
loop_
_entity.id
_entity.type
_entity.pdbx_description
1 polymer ?
#
loop_
_entity_poly.entity_id
_entity_poly.type
_entity_poly.pdbx_seq_one_letter_code
_entity_poly.pdbx_strand_id
1 'polypeptide(L)'
;MSLKTVAVRSFAAAFVSAASLTAAGPAHADPVAPFPLAPNDCDWIIFNTDDVIQQDNGLQVHVSWAGMDGGGTGSYRGAQGYDWSGPVDGGIVKGTNNLDFTIAFHEQAGPYNQGPSPHAPTNHYTGTIDNETSAHGTTVNDSGVSNAWTMAGDFRCIARAPAS
;
A
#
# COMPACT_ATOMS: atom_id res chain seq x y z
N MET A 1 29.00 -49.26 -25.49
CA MET A 1 28.07 -50.01 -24.63
C MET A 1 27.60 -49.07 -23.53
N SER A 2 26.34 -48.72 -23.30
CA SER A 2 25.06 -49.16 -23.87
C SER A 2 24.04 -48.04 -23.58
N LEU A 3 23.28 -47.59 -24.58
CA LEU A 3 22.13 -46.70 -24.39
C LEU A 3 20.98 -47.52 -23.78
N LYS A 4 20.33 -47.02 -22.74
CA LYS A 4 19.05 -47.56 -22.25
C LYS A 4 17.91 -46.65 -22.65
N THR A 5 17.25 -47.02 -23.74
CA THR A 5 15.90 -46.59 -24.12
C THR A 5 14.91 -47.25 -23.16
N VAL A 6 13.99 -46.48 -22.57
CA VAL A 6 12.77 -47.03 -21.96
C VAL A 6 11.57 -46.30 -22.52
N ALA A 7 10.63 -47.11 -23.00
CA ALA A 7 9.51 -46.76 -23.83
C ALA A 7 8.33 -46.17 -23.04
N VAL A 8 7.58 -45.35 -23.77
CA VAL A 8 6.28 -44.74 -23.49
C VAL A 8 5.22 -45.77 -23.08
N ARG A 9 4.34 -45.39 -22.14
CA ARG A 9 2.95 -45.87 -22.08
C ARG A 9 2.01 -44.74 -21.70
N SER A 10 1.30 -44.24 -22.69
CA SER A 10 0.13 -43.38 -22.53
C SER A 10 -1.01 -44.17 -21.88
N PHE A 11 -1.68 -43.59 -20.89
CA PHE A 11 -3.01 -44.00 -20.46
C PHE A 11 -3.93 -42.79 -20.53
N ALA A 12 -4.86 -42.83 -21.48
CA ALA A 12 -6.02 -41.96 -21.53
C ALA A 12 -7.07 -42.52 -20.56
N ALA A 13 -7.54 -41.70 -19.62
CA ALA A 13 -8.73 -41.97 -18.84
C ALA A 13 -9.64 -40.74 -18.95
N ALA A 14 -10.63 -40.85 -19.85
CA ALA A 14 -11.73 -39.92 -19.94
C ALA A 14 -12.76 -40.26 -18.85
N PHE A 15 -13.00 -39.34 -17.92
CA PHE A 15 -14.19 -39.36 -17.06
C PHE A 15 -15.09 -38.20 -17.47
N VAL A 16 -16.15 -38.55 -18.19
CA VAL A 16 -17.30 -37.68 -18.44
C VAL A 16 -18.18 -37.72 -17.20
N SER A 17 -18.10 -36.70 -16.37
CA SER A 17 -19.06 -36.48 -15.28
C SER A 17 -19.99 -35.35 -15.71
N ALA A 18 -21.17 -35.72 -16.19
CA ALA A 18 -22.28 -34.80 -16.44
C ALA A 18 -22.81 -34.30 -15.08
N ALA A 19 -22.34 -33.12 -14.67
CA ALA A 19 -22.89 -32.40 -13.53
C ALA A 19 -24.04 -31.51 -14.02
N SER A 20 -25.20 -31.75 -13.44
CA SER A 20 -26.47 -31.07 -13.62
C SER A 20 -26.32 -29.54 -13.62
N LEU A 21 -26.81 -28.87 -14.68
CA LEU A 21 -27.08 -27.43 -14.63
C LEU A 21 -28.26 -27.19 -13.69
N THR A 22 -27.98 -26.95 -12.42
CA THR A 22 -28.91 -26.22 -11.56
C THR A 22 -28.78 -24.74 -11.89
N ALA A 23 -29.84 -24.17 -12.45
CA ALA A 23 -29.96 -22.75 -12.72
C ALA A 23 -29.66 -21.94 -11.46
N ALA A 24 -28.50 -21.29 -11.42
CA ALA A 24 -28.26 -20.18 -10.52
C ALA A 24 -29.13 -19.02 -11.04
N GLY A 25 -30.15 -18.65 -10.27
CA GLY A 25 -30.93 -17.45 -10.51
C GLY A 25 -30.00 -16.22 -10.58
N PRO A 26 -30.48 -15.09 -11.12
CA PRO A 26 -29.70 -13.86 -11.08
C PRO A 26 -29.32 -13.61 -9.62
N ALA A 27 -28.02 -13.66 -9.33
CA ALA A 27 -27.51 -13.10 -8.11
C ALA A 27 -27.86 -11.61 -8.20
N HIS A 28 -28.97 -11.24 -7.57
CA HIS A 28 -29.19 -9.87 -7.16
C HIS A 28 -28.02 -9.56 -6.24
N ALA A 29 -26.96 -9.00 -6.82
CA ALA A 29 -25.98 -8.27 -6.05
C ALA A 29 -26.82 -7.22 -5.32
N ASP A 30 -27.05 -7.44 -4.03
CA ASP A 30 -27.56 -6.40 -3.18
C ASP A 30 -26.65 -5.19 -3.43
N PRO A 31 -27.18 -4.04 -3.86
CA PRO A 31 -26.39 -2.84 -3.84
C PRO A 31 -26.01 -2.64 -2.37
N VAL A 32 -24.76 -2.94 -2.04
CA VAL A 32 -24.14 -2.46 -0.81
C VAL A 32 -24.33 -0.96 -0.91
N ALA A 33 -25.29 -0.45 -0.14
CA ALA A 33 -25.54 0.97 -0.06
C ALA A 33 -24.17 1.62 0.20
N PRO A 34 -23.76 2.65 -0.57
CA PRO A 34 -22.54 3.37 -0.26
C PRO A 34 -22.65 3.74 1.21
N PHE A 35 -21.68 3.25 2.02
CA PHE A 35 -21.53 3.66 3.40
C PHE A 35 -21.78 5.16 3.46
N PRO A 36 -22.57 5.66 4.43
CA PRO A 36 -22.99 7.05 4.41
C PRO A 36 -21.75 7.92 4.25
N LEU A 37 -21.65 8.59 3.09
CA LEU A 37 -20.76 9.70 2.84
C LEU A 37 -21.22 10.81 3.79
N ALA A 38 -20.87 10.68 5.07
CA ALA A 38 -20.96 11.79 5.98
C ALA A 38 -20.16 12.94 5.33
N PRO A 39 -20.69 14.16 5.28
CA PRO A 39 -19.86 15.30 4.94
C PRO A 39 -18.77 15.30 6.00
N ASN A 40 -17.53 15.02 5.60
CA ASN A 40 -16.35 15.24 6.45
C ASN A 40 -16.30 16.75 6.68
N ASP A 41 -17.06 17.31 7.63
CA ASP A 41 -17.01 18.75 7.93
C ASP A 41 -15.84 19.07 8.87
N CYS A 42 -14.78 18.28 8.75
CA CYS A 42 -13.56 18.38 9.49
C CYS A 42 -12.35 18.26 8.56
N ASP A 43 -11.27 18.86 9.01
CA ASP A 43 -9.95 18.67 8.44
C ASP A 43 -9.24 17.61 9.28
N TRP A 44 -8.85 16.52 8.61
CA TRP A 44 -8.03 15.49 9.23
C TRP A 44 -6.60 15.99 9.36
N ILE A 45 -5.98 15.74 10.52
CA ILE A 45 -4.58 16.05 10.78
C ILE A 45 -3.84 14.82 11.30
N ILE A 46 -2.54 14.74 11.02
CA ILE A 46 -1.63 13.77 11.63
C ILE A 46 -1.03 14.43 12.88
N PHE A 47 -1.30 13.85 14.05
CA PHE A 47 -0.82 14.36 15.33
C PHE A 47 0.48 13.67 15.79
N ASN A 48 0.74 12.48 15.24
CA ASN A 48 1.96 11.74 15.52
C ASN A 48 3.13 12.27 14.67
N THR A 49 4.33 12.30 15.24
CA THR A 49 5.53 12.71 14.50
C THR A 49 6.16 11.55 13.74
N ASP A 50 5.91 10.30 14.16
CA ASP A 50 6.56 9.12 13.58
C ASP A 50 5.59 7.93 13.50
N ASP A 51 5.30 7.47 12.29
CA ASP A 51 4.43 6.32 12.01
C ASP A 51 5.19 5.22 11.24
N VAL A 52 4.62 4.01 11.26
CA VAL A 52 5.12 2.88 10.48
C VAL A 52 4.03 2.39 9.53
N ILE A 53 4.33 2.48 8.24
CA ILE A 53 3.54 1.90 7.16
C ILE A 53 4.02 0.47 6.95
N GLN A 54 3.11 -0.48 7.18
CA GLN A 54 3.34 -1.90 6.92
C GLN A 54 2.75 -2.27 5.56
N GLN A 55 3.59 -2.72 4.64
CA GLN A 55 3.17 -3.21 3.33
C GLN A 55 2.93 -4.72 3.36
N ASP A 56 2.03 -5.22 2.50
CA ASP A 56 1.70 -6.64 2.38
C ASP A 56 2.88 -7.52 1.90
N ASN A 57 3.88 -6.92 1.24
CA ASN A 57 5.15 -7.56 0.87
C ASN A 57 6.15 -7.69 2.05
N GLY A 58 5.76 -7.25 3.25
CA GLY A 58 6.58 -7.31 4.47
C GLY A 58 7.52 -6.13 4.67
N LEU A 59 7.54 -5.15 3.77
CA LEU A 59 8.34 -3.93 3.91
C LEU A 59 7.70 -2.98 4.93
N GLN A 60 8.53 -2.45 5.83
CA GLN A 60 8.12 -1.45 6.81
C GLN A 60 8.76 -0.11 6.47
N VAL A 61 7.94 0.90 6.19
CA VAL A 61 8.39 2.27 5.96
C VAL A 61 8.12 3.08 7.20
N HIS A 62 9.16 3.61 7.82
CA HIS A 62 9.07 4.59 8.88
C HIS A 62 8.88 5.97 8.25
N VAL A 63 7.84 6.69 8.65
CA VAL A 63 7.58 8.04 8.17
C VAL A 63 7.61 8.99 9.35
N SER A 64 8.51 9.97 9.29
CA SER A 64 8.59 11.06 10.24
C SER A 64 7.93 12.29 9.62
N TRP A 65 6.78 12.71 10.15
CA TRP A 65 5.97 13.80 9.61
C TRP A 65 6.48 15.16 10.11
N ALA A 66 6.63 16.12 9.20
CA ALA A 66 7.15 17.46 9.53
C ALA A 66 6.06 18.45 10.01
N GLY A 67 4.79 18.03 10.07
CA GLY A 67 3.67 18.86 10.51
C GLY A 67 2.30 18.23 10.22
N MET A 68 1.25 18.95 10.62
CA MET A 68 -0.15 18.48 10.56
C MET A 68 -0.71 18.36 9.12
N ASP A 69 -0.11 19.06 8.16
CA ASP A 69 -0.59 19.20 6.77
C ASP A 69 0.15 18.26 5.78
N GLY A 70 1.08 17.42 6.27
CA GLY A 70 1.91 16.54 5.43
C GLY A 70 3.37 16.99 5.28
N GLY A 71 4.12 16.20 4.53
CA GLY A 71 5.57 16.30 4.36
C GLY A 71 6.36 15.61 5.47
N GLY A 72 7.67 15.45 5.28
CA GLY A 72 8.50 14.74 6.25
C GLY A 72 9.66 13.98 5.63
N THR A 73 10.09 12.92 6.30
CA THR A 73 11.10 11.98 5.80
C THR A 73 10.60 10.55 5.96
N GLY A 74 10.63 9.79 4.87
CA GLY A 74 10.39 8.35 4.89
C GLY A 74 11.71 7.59 4.92
N SER A 75 11.74 6.43 5.56
CA SER A 75 12.88 5.52 5.52
C SER A 75 12.46 4.06 5.62
N TYR A 76 13.25 3.16 5.04
CA TYR A 76 13.08 1.72 5.23
C TYR A 76 14.42 1.02 5.08
N ARG A 77 14.49 -0.21 5.61
CA ARG A 77 15.63 -1.09 5.40
C ARG A 77 15.34 -2.07 4.29
N GLY A 78 16.12 -2.02 3.23
CA GLY A 78 16.00 -2.94 2.10
C GLY A 78 16.44 -4.37 2.47
N ALA A 79 15.97 -5.36 1.69
CA ALA A 79 16.28 -6.77 1.93
C ALA A 79 17.79 -7.10 1.94
N GLN A 80 18.59 -6.32 1.23
CA GLN A 80 20.06 -6.47 1.17
C GLN A 80 20.78 -5.72 2.30
N GLY A 81 20.05 -5.15 3.27
CA GLY A 81 20.62 -4.47 4.43
C GLY A 81 21.02 -3.01 4.20
N TYR A 82 20.71 -2.45 3.03
CA TYR A 82 20.85 -1.02 2.73
C TYR A 82 19.74 -0.20 3.39
N ASP A 83 20.10 0.93 3.97
CA ASP A 83 19.14 1.90 4.49
C ASP A 83 18.78 2.90 3.38
N TRP A 84 17.48 3.08 3.19
CA TRP A 84 16.91 4.01 2.23
C TRP A 84 16.16 5.09 2.97
N SER A 85 16.33 6.35 2.60
CA SER A 85 15.51 7.44 3.12
C SER A 85 15.22 8.48 2.06
N GLY A 86 14.20 9.30 2.26
CA GLY A 86 13.78 10.27 1.26
C GLY A 86 12.79 11.28 1.81
N PRO A 87 12.67 12.46 1.19
CA PRO A 87 11.63 13.40 1.55
C PRO A 87 10.25 12.79 1.26
N VAL A 88 9.29 13.07 2.13
CA VAL A 88 7.87 12.86 1.89
C VAL A 88 7.30 14.15 1.30
N ASP A 89 6.60 14.04 0.18
CA ASP A 89 5.85 15.11 -0.47
C ASP A 89 4.37 14.75 -0.53
N GLY A 90 3.50 15.64 -0.06
CA GLY A 90 2.07 15.35 0.16
C GLY A 90 1.75 14.90 1.59
N GLY A 91 0.55 14.37 1.80
CA GLY A 91 0.04 13.96 3.12
C GLY A 91 -1.47 13.78 3.11
N ILE A 92 -2.16 14.37 4.09
CA ILE A 92 -3.62 14.35 4.10
C ILE A 92 -4.16 15.32 3.04
N VAL A 93 -5.08 14.84 2.21
CA VAL A 93 -5.79 15.66 1.24
C VAL A 93 -6.82 16.53 1.98
N LYS A 94 -6.61 17.85 1.97
CA LYS A 94 -7.41 18.82 2.72
C LYS A 94 -8.91 18.61 2.53
N GLY A 95 -9.63 18.60 3.65
CA GLY A 95 -11.07 18.43 3.69
C GLY A 95 -11.60 17.05 3.36
N THR A 96 -10.72 16.06 3.30
CA THR A 96 -11.07 14.66 3.13
C THR A 96 -10.36 13.83 4.20
N ASN A 97 -10.71 12.54 4.28
CA ASN A 97 -9.96 11.56 5.04
C ASN A 97 -8.95 10.78 4.15
N ASN A 98 -8.60 11.31 2.98
CA ASN A 98 -7.67 10.64 2.07
C ASN A 98 -6.22 11.01 2.35
N LEU A 99 -5.33 10.06 2.15
CA LEU A 99 -3.88 10.23 2.15
C LEU A 99 -3.38 10.13 0.70
N ASP A 100 -2.55 11.07 0.30
CA ASP A 100 -1.88 11.12 -1.00
C ASP A 100 -0.49 11.74 -0.81
N PHE A 101 0.55 10.91 -0.88
CA PHE A 101 1.93 11.35 -0.75
C PHE A 101 2.90 10.48 -1.52
N THR A 102 4.08 11.03 -1.79
CA THR A 102 5.18 10.38 -2.50
C THR A 102 6.42 10.41 -1.63
N ILE A 103 7.21 9.33 -1.66
CA ILE A 103 8.53 9.26 -1.03
C ILE A 103 9.57 8.96 -2.10
N ALA A 104 10.51 9.88 -2.28
CA ALA A 104 11.63 9.73 -3.22
C ALA A 104 12.87 9.20 -2.47
N PHE A 105 12.99 7.88 -2.38
CA PHE A 105 14.04 7.24 -1.58
C PHE A 105 15.39 7.30 -2.27
N HIS A 106 16.43 7.67 -1.53
CA HIS A 106 17.82 7.53 -1.89
C HIS A 106 18.54 6.63 -0.88
N GLU A 107 19.56 5.93 -1.36
CA GLU A 107 20.41 5.09 -0.52
C GLU A 107 21.25 5.97 0.42
N GLN A 108 21.23 5.69 1.72
CA GLN A 108 21.92 6.48 2.76
C GLN A 108 23.36 5.99 3.07
N ALA A 109 23.87 5.04 2.29
CA ALA A 109 25.10 4.24 2.45
C ALA A 109 24.87 2.84 3.04
N GLY A 110 25.33 1.82 2.32
CA GLY A 110 25.37 0.44 2.80
C GLY A 110 26.70 0.05 3.46
N PRO A 111 26.80 -1.19 3.99
CA PRO A 111 28.02 -1.71 4.61
C PRO A 111 29.21 -1.83 3.64
N TYR A 112 28.93 -1.75 2.34
CA TYR A 112 29.92 -1.64 1.29
C TYR A 112 29.82 -0.23 0.76
N ASN A 113 30.82 0.62 1.01
CA ASN A 113 30.95 2.00 0.51
C ASN A 113 30.91 2.08 -1.03
N GLN A 114 29.81 1.69 -1.63
CA GLN A 114 29.47 1.94 -3.01
C GLN A 114 28.68 3.24 -2.98
N GLY A 115 29.06 4.20 -3.83
CA GLY A 115 28.37 5.49 -3.90
C GLY A 115 26.87 5.32 -4.15
N PRO A 116 26.09 6.42 -4.04
CA PRO A 116 24.63 6.34 -4.14
C PRO A 116 24.18 5.59 -5.39
N SER A 117 23.31 4.59 -5.23
CA SER A 117 22.67 3.90 -6.35
C SER A 117 22.03 4.93 -7.30
N PRO A 118 22.25 4.81 -8.64
CA PRO A 118 21.71 5.74 -9.62
C PRO A 118 20.18 5.63 -9.78
N HIS A 119 19.53 4.66 -9.12
CA HIS A 119 18.08 4.47 -9.15
C HIS A 119 17.52 4.57 -7.74
N ALA A 120 17.10 5.79 -7.40
CA ALA A 120 16.33 6.14 -6.23
C ALA A 120 14.87 5.73 -6.46
N PRO A 121 14.35 4.64 -5.83
CA PRO A 121 12.98 4.24 -6.05
C PRO A 121 12.04 5.31 -5.50
N THR A 122 11.07 5.68 -6.32
CA THR A 122 9.99 6.57 -5.90
C THR A 122 8.75 5.74 -5.67
N ASN A 123 8.16 5.87 -4.48
CA ASN A 123 6.90 5.21 -4.13
C ASN A 123 5.83 6.27 -3.93
N HIS A 124 4.73 6.11 -4.64
CA HIS A 124 3.50 6.88 -4.45
C HIS A 124 2.56 6.10 -3.53
N TYR A 125 1.94 6.78 -2.58
CA TYR A 125 1.05 6.20 -1.57
C TYR A 125 -0.29 6.91 -1.65
N THR A 126 -1.34 6.12 -1.81
CA THR A 126 -2.73 6.58 -1.73
C THR A 126 -3.43 5.77 -0.66
N GLY A 127 -4.36 6.38 0.07
CA GLY A 127 -5.09 5.68 1.11
C GLY A 127 -6.18 6.50 1.75
N THR A 128 -6.75 5.94 2.81
CA THR A 128 -7.85 6.53 3.57
C THR A 128 -7.62 6.31 5.05
N ILE A 129 -7.92 7.33 5.85
CA ILE A 129 -7.98 7.26 7.31
C ILE A 129 -9.31 6.61 7.69
N ASP A 130 -9.23 5.46 8.36
CA ASP A 130 -10.39 4.68 8.78
C ASP A 130 -11.02 5.24 10.05
N ASN A 131 -10.16 5.68 10.97
CA ASN A 131 -10.51 6.22 12.28
C ASN A 131 -9.29 6.95 12.87
N GLU A 132 -9.43 7.45 14.10
CA GLU A 132 -8.37 8.19 14.80
C GLU A 132 -7.08 7.40 15.04
N THR A 133 -7.08 6.07 14.87
CA THR A 133 -5.93 5.21 15.18
C THR A 133 -5.38 4.43 13.99
N SER A 134 -6.01 4.50 12.82
CA SER A 134 -5.62 3.67 11.68
C SER A 134 -5.95 4.27 10.31
N ALA A 135 -5.10 3.93 9.35
CA ALA A 135 -5.27 4.20 7.94
C ALA A 135 -4.82 3.00 7.10
N HIS A 136 -5.36 2.87 5.89
CA HIS A 136 -4.95 1.85 4.93
C HIS A 136 -4.90 2.42 3.53
N GLY A 137 -4.27 1.69 2.61
CA GLY A 137 -4.23 2.10 1.23
C GLY A 137 -3.41 1.21 0.32
N THR A 138 -2.94 1.81 -0.76
CA THR A 138 -2.09 1.19 -1.78
C THR A 138 -0.87 2.04 -2.05
N THR A 139 0.27 1.40 -2.27
CA THR A 139 1.47 2.04 -2.80
C THR A 139 1.75 1.53 -4.21
N VAL A 140 2.34 2.38 -5.05
CA VAL A 140 2.83 2.05 -6.39
C VAL A 140 4.23 2.63 -6.54
N ASN A 141 5.20 1.79 -6.92
CA ASN A 141 6.55 2.24 -7.22
C ASN A 141 6.71 2.70 -8.68
N ASP A 142 7.85 3.29 -9.00
CA ASP A 142 8.24 3.73 -10.36
C ASP A 142 8.21 2.62 -11.43
N SER A 143 8.30 1.36 -11.00
CA SER A 143 8.20 0.18 -11.86
C SER A 143 6.76 -0.33 -12.04
N GLY A 144 5.77 0.37 -11.48
CA GLY A 144 4.34 0.01 -11.53
C GLY A 144 3.94 -1.15 -10.62
N VAL A 145 4.83 -1.59 -9.72
CA VAL A 145 4.51 -2.64 -8.74
C VAL A 145 3.67 -2.03 -7.63
N SER A 146 2.55 -2.69 -7.32
CA SER A 146 1.58 -2.23 -6.33
C SER A 146 1.53 -3.15 -5.12
N ASN A 147 1.40 -2.57 -3.93
CA ASN A 147 1.30 -3.28 -2.66
C ASN A 147 0.23 -2.61 -1.78
N ALA A 148 -0.57 -3.40 -1.07
CA ALA A 148 -1.45 -2.86 -0.04
C ALA A 148 -0.63 -2.45 1.18
N TRP A 149 -1.12 -1.47 1.94
CA TRP A 149 -0.48 -1.06 3.19
C TRP A 149 -1.48 -0.69 4.28
N THR A 150 -1.01 -0.76 5.52
CA THR A 150 -1.71 -0.30 6.72
C THR A 150 -0.77 0.55 7.57
N MET A 151 -1.32 1.52 8.28
CA MET A 151 -0.59 2.40 9.19
C MET A 151 -1.40 2.57 10.47
N ALA A 152 -0.77 2.35 11.61
CA ALA A 152 -1.29 2.86 12.89
C ALA A 152 -0.78 4.28 13.08
N GLY A 153 -1.63 5.20 13.55
CA GLY A 153 -1.26 6.60 13.77
C GLY A 153 -2.14 7.28 14.82
N ASP A 154 -1.88 8.56 15.11
CA ASP A 154 -2.79 9.45 15.87
C ASP A 154 -3.37 10.46 14.88
N PHE A 155 -4.53 10.14 14.32
CA PHE A 155 -5.26 11.00 13.40
C PHE A 155 -6.38 11.71 14.13
N ARG A 156 -6.61 12.98 13.82
CA ARG A 156 -7.69 13.74 14.44
C ARG A 156 -8.50 14.48 13.40
N CYS A 157 -9.83 14.40 13.54
CA CYS A 157 -10.79 15.12 12.74
C CYS A 157 -11.13 16.43 13.49
N ILE A 158 -10.60 17.56 13.01
CA ILE A 158 -10.85 18.87 13.61
C ILE A 158 -11.98 19.55 12.83
N ALA A 159 -13.08 19.85 13.52
CA ALA A 159 -14.21 20.55 12.92
C ALA A 159 -13.76 21.86 12.24
N ARG A 160 -14.22 22.07 11.00
CA ARG A 160 -13.92 23.31 10.29
C ARG A 160 -14.57 24.49 10.98
N ALA A 161 -13.87 25.62 11.00
CA ALA A 161 -14.51 26.88 11.35
C ALA A 161 -15.63 27.16 10.34
N PRO A 162 -16.80 27.66 10.78
CA PRO A 162 -17.87 28.04 9.86
C PRO A 162 -17.35 29.11 8.90
N ALA A 163 -17.60 28.93 7.60
CA ALA A 163 -17.23 29.91 6.59
C ALA A 163 -17.93 31.24 6.89
N SER A 164 -17.12 32.29 7.14
CA SER A 164 -17.57 33.66 7.40
C SER A 164 -17.89 34.43 6.12
#